data_AF-A0A183EYM5-F1
#
_entry.id   AF-A0A183EYM5-F1
#
_cell.length_a   1.000
_cell.length_b   1.000
_cell.length_c   1.000
_cell.angle_alpha   90.00
_cell.angle_beta   90.00
_cell.angle_gamma   90.00
#
_symmetry.space_group_name_H-M   'P 1'
#
loop_
_entity.id
_entity.type
_entity.pdbx_description
1 polymer ?
#
loop_
_entity_poly.entity_id
_entity_poly.type
_entity_poly.pdbx_seq_one_letter_code
_entity_poly.pdbx_strand_id
1 'polypeptide(L)'
;MWRFANADKIAFARKSLERSIMAQIYPYALYPNGDADHCRDSVFHKSIQKLAAEISPDHPLLRIPARFRGECPWPSAQAEIAIINAYKSPRDKMACIVRCCETIENLIILAAERGSASADDITPVLVYVLIQANPLVLLSNVQYIAAFYANQLEGIEAYWWTQFTGALEFIKTLLSRTS
;
A
#
# COMPACT_ATOMS: atom_id res chain seq x y z
N MET A 1 -15.61 27.78 -22.67
CA MET A 1 -14.62 28.06 -21.60
C MET A 1 -13.48 27.04 -21.48
N TRP A 2 -13.56 25.81 -22.01
CA TRP A 2 -12.50 24.79 -21.87
C TRP A 2 -11.66 24.54 -23.15
N ARG A 3 -11.92 25.27 -24.23
CA ARG A 3 -11.39 25.01 -25.58
C ARG A 3 -9.87 25.28 -25.74
N PHE A 4 -9.22 25.84 -24.72
CA PHE A 4 -7.79 26.19 -24.70
C PHE A 4 -7.07 25.78 -23.39
N ALA A 5 -7.68 24.90 -22.59
CA ALA A 5 -7.03 24.44 -21.37
C ALA A 5 -5.89 23.48 -21.72
N ASN A 6 -4.64 23.86 -21.41
CA ASN A 6 -3.49 22.97 -21.53
C ASN A 6 -3.68 21.72 -20.64
N ALA A 7 -3.05 20.60 -21.00
CA ALA A 7 -3.18 19.31 -20.32
C ALA A 7 -2.97 19.43 -18.79
N ASP A 8 -2.03 20.27 -18.36
CA ASP A 8 -1.74 20.52 -16.94
C ASP A 8 -2.92 21.17 -16.20
N LYS A 9 -3.61 22.13 -16.84
CA LYS A 9 -4.79 22.79 -16.25
C LYS A 9 -5.96 21.81 -16.11
N ILE A 10 -6.12 20.91 -17.09
CA ILE A 10 -7.12 19.84 -17.06
C ILE A 10 -6.80 18.84 -15.94
N ALA A 11 -5.54 18.40 -15.84
CA ALA A 11 -5.09 17.48 -14.80
C ALA A 11 -5.25 18.07 -13.39
N PHE A 12 -4.93 19.36 -13.22
CA PHE A 12 -5.12 20.08 -11.96
C PHE A 12 -6.60 20.21 -11.59
N ALA A 13 -7.46 20.59 -12.55
CA ALA A 13 -8.90 20.68 -12.33
C ALA A 13 -9.51 19.33 -11.95
N ARG A 14 -9.13 18.25 -12.65
CA ARG A 14 -9.56 16.88 -12.33
C ARG A 14 -9.17 16.48 -10.91
N LYS A 15 -7.91 16.71 -10.54
CA LYS A 15 -7.41 16.42 -9.18
C LYS A 15 -8.17 17.21 -8.11
N SER A 16 -8.43 18.49 -8.37
CA SER A 16 -9.13 19.37 -7.43
C SER A 16 -10.60 18.96 -7.24
N LEU A 17 -11.27 18.59 -8.34
CA LEU A 17 -12.65 18.12 -8.30
C LEU A 17 -12.78 16.77 -7.58
N GLU A 18 -11.89 15.82 -7.88
CA GLU A 18 -11.86 14.52 -7.21
C GLU A 18 -11.71 14.67 -5.70
N ARG A 19 -10.78 15.52 -5.24
CA ARG A 19 -10.60 15.81 -3.81
C ARG A 19 -11.84 16.41 -3.17
N SER A 20 -12.52 17.33 -3.86
CA SER A 20 -13.73 17.99 -3.35
C SER A 20 -14.91 17.01 -3.22
N ILE A 21 -15.16 16.18 -4.25
CA ILE A 21 -16.22 15.17 -4.23
C ILE A 21 -15.91 14.13 -3.16
N MET A 22 -14.70 13.57 -3.17
CA MET A 22 -14.33 12.53 -2.23
C MET A 22 -14.38 13.03 -0.79
N ALA A 23 -14.04 14.29 -0.52
CA ALA A 23 -14.18 14.85 0.83
C ALA A 23 -15.61 14.77 1.40
N GLN A 24 -16.64 14.81 0.55
CA GLN A 24 -18.05 14.75 0.94
C GLN A 24 -18.56 13.31 1.07
N ILE A 25 -18.15 12.41 0.16
CA ILE A 25 -18.67 11.04 0.12
C ILE A 25 -17.79 10.00 0.82
N TYR A 26 -16.59 10.41 1.28
CA TYR A 26 -15.56 9.50 1.81
C TYR A 26 -16.06 8.45 2.79
N PRO A 27 -16.89 8.77 3.82
CA PRO A 27 -17.33 7.76 4.77
C PRO A 27 -18.10 6.61 4.11
N TYR A 28 -19.01 6.95 3.19
CA TYR A 28 -19.84 5.98 2.47
C TYR A 28 -19.06 5.27 1.35
N ALA A 29 -18.12 5.98 0.72
CA ALA A 29 -17.33 5.44 -0.36
C ALA A 29 -16.24 4.49 0.15
N LEU A 30 -15.67 4.74 1.33
CA LEU A 30 -14.70 3.87 1.98
C LEU A 30 -15.36 2.62 2.60
N TYR A 31 -16.57 2.75 3.16
CA TYR A 31 -17.32 1.66 3.80
C TYR A 31 -18.66 1.41 3.10
N PRO A 32 -18.67 0.92 1.85
CA PRO A 32 -19.91 0.67 1.11
C PRO A 32 -20.83 -0.35 1.79
N ASN A 33 -20.29 -1.27 2.61
CA ASN A 33 -21.05 -2.25 3.39
C ASN A 33 -21.18 -1.87 4.88
N GLY A 34 -20.80 -0.65 5.26
CA GLY A 34 -20.90 -0.13 6.63
C GLY A 34 -20.17 -1.01 7.66
N ASP A 35 -20.90 -1.47 8.68
CA ASP A 35 -20.35 -2.22 9.82
C ASP A 35 -19.60 -3.50 9.42
N ALA A 36 -19.98 -4.14 8.30
CA ALA A 36 -19.30 -5.33 7.81
C ALA A 36 -17.85 -5.01 7.41
N ASP A 37 -17.62 -3.87 6.75
CA ASP A 37 -16.28 -3.44 6.36
C ASP A 37 -15.46 -3.03 7.60
N HIS A 38 -16.07 -2.31 8.56
CA HIS A 38 -15.44 -1.98 9.84
C HIS A 38 -15.00 -3.22 10.63
N CYS A 39 -15.88 -4.22 10.71
CA CYS A 39 -15.59 -5.48 11.40
C CYS A 39 -14.42 -6.22 10.71
N ARG A 40 -14.47 -6.33 9.38
CA ARG A 40 -13.44 -6.96 8.56
C ARG A 40 -12.06 -6.29 8.79
N ASP A 41 -12.00 -4.97 8.75
CA ASP A 41 -10.75 -4.24 9.01
C ASP A 41 -10.27 -4.41 10.46
N SER A 42 -11.18 -4.40 11.44
CA SER A 42 -10.81 -4.59 12.85
C SER A 42 -10.22 -5.98 13.11
N VAL A 43 -10.84 -7.03 12.55
CA VAL A 43 -10.34 -8.40 12.64
C VAL A 43 -8.97 -8.50 11.97
N PHE A 44 -8.84 -7.98 10.75
CA PHE A 44 -7.58 -8.04 10.01
C PHE A 44 -6.44 -7.31 10.72
N HIS A 45 -6.69 -6.09 11.22
CA HIS A 45 -5.70 -5.30 11.96
C HIS A 45 -5.22 -6.01 13.23
N LYS A 46 -6.14 -6.61 14.00
CA LYS A 46 -5.79 -7.40 15.20
C LYS A 46 -4.99 -8.65 14.86
N SER A 47 -5.33 -9.32 13.76
CA SER A 47 -4.60 -10.50 13.30
C SER A 47 -3.18 -10.14 12.85
N ILE A 48 -3.01 -9.04 12.09
CA ILE A 48 -1.67 -8.53 11.75
C ILE A 48 -0.90 -8.15 13.01
N GLN A 49 -1.54 -7.49 13.99
CA GLN A 49 -0.86 -7.08 15.22
C GLN A 49 -0.25 -8.26 15.99
N LYS A 50 -0.97 -9.39 16.06
CA LYS A 50 -0.43 -10.62 16.65
C LYS A 50 0.72 -11.18 15.83
N LEU A 51 0.56 -11.26 14.51
CA LEU A 51 1.60 -11.74 13.60
C LEU A 51 2.87 -10.88 13.68
N ALA A 52 2.73 -9.56 13.79
CA ALA A 52 3.85 -8.63 13.87
C ALA A 52 4.74 -8.84 15.11
N ALA A 53 4.16 -9.33 16.21
CA ALA A 53 4.88 -9.64 17.44
C ALA A 53 5.71 -10.94 17.34
N GLU A 54 5.38 -11.82 16.41
CA GLU A 54 5.99 -13.16 16.27
C GLU A 54 6.88 -13.26 15.02
N ILE A 55 6.58 -12.50 13.97
CA ILE A 55 7.29 -12.60 12.69
C ILE A 55 8.63 -11.88 12.72
N SER A 56 9.67 -12.59 12.31
CA SER A 56 11.02 -12.04 12.17
C SER A 56 11.42 -11.93 10.68
N PRO A 57 12.41 -11.09 10.32
CA PRO A 57 12.84 -10.94 8.92
C PRO A 57 13.41 -12.23 8.32
N ASP A 58 13.91 -13.13 9.17
CA ASP A 58 14.41 -14.47 8.85
C ASP A 58 13.32 -15.55 8.84
N HIS A 59 12.05 -15.17 8.99
CA HIS A 59 10.93 -16.10 8.97
C HIS A 59 10.96 -16.99 7.70
N PRO A 60 10.82 -18.33 7.82
CA PRO A 60 11.04 -19.28 6.71
C PRO A 60 10.16 -19.08 5.48
N LEU A 61 9.00 -18.44 5.66
CA LEU A 61 8.08 -18.11 4.56
C LEU A 61 8.40 -16.78 3.88
N LEU A 62 9.07 -15.83 4.55
CA LEU A 62 9.47 -14.55 3.96
C LEU A 62 10.83 -14.67 3.27
N ARG A 63 11.78 -15.39 3.87
CA ARG A 63 13.12 -15.63 3.30
C ARG A 63 13.86 -14.34 2.88
N ILE A 64 13.69 -13.24 3.61
CA ILE A 64 14.35 -11.97 3.28
C ILE A 64 15.88 -12.18 3.36
N PRO A 65 16.64 -11.98 2.26
CA PRO A 65 18.10 -12.15 2.28
C PRO A 65 18.77 -11.25 3.32
N ALA A 66 19.80 -11.76 4.01
CA ALA A 66 20.50 -11.03 5.07
C ALA A 66 21.03 -9.66 4.61
N ARG A 67 21.48 -9.55 3.35
CA ARG A 67 21.94 -8.30 2.74
C ARG A 67 20.90 -7.18 2.76
N PHE A 68 19.60 -7.48 2.71
CA PHE A 68 18.54 -6.47 2.69
C PHE A 68 18.08 -6.03 4.08
N ARG A 69 18.57 -6.70 5.15
CA ARG A 69 18.09 -6.49 6.52
C ARG A 69 18.73 -5.29 7.23
N GLY A 70 19.65 -4.58 6.59
CA GLY A 70 20.38 -3.46 7.21
C GLY A 70 19.46 -2.35 7.74
N GLU A 71 18.36 -2.10 7.03
CA GLU A 71 17.36 -1.09 7.43
C GLU A 71 16.19 -1.67 8.22
N CYS A 72 16.17 -2.97 8.52
CA CYS A 72 15.03 -3.62 9.19
C CYS A 72 14.68 -2.89 10.51
N PRO A 73 13.39 -2.56 10.76
CA PRO A 73 12.18 -3.00 10.04
C PRO A 73 11.73 -2.09 8.87
N TRP A 74 12.65 -1.34 8.26
CA TRP A 74 12.46 -0.38 7.15
C TRP A 74 11.54 0.79 7.55
N PRO A 75 11.93 1.60 8.56
CA PRO A 75 11.06 2.63 9.14
C PRO A 75 10.61 3.70 8.12
N SER A 76 11.45 4.03 7.13
CA SER A 76 11.11 4.99 6.07
C SER A 76 9.94 4.48 5.20
N ALA A 77 9.99 3.22 4.76
CA ALA A 77 8.89 2.62 3.99
C ALA A 77 7.61 2.48 4.83
N GLN A 78 7.74 2.10 6.11
CA GLN A 78 6.60 2.05 7.02
C GLN A 78 5.92 3.42 7.17
N ALA A 79 6.71 4.50 7.31
CA ALA A 79 6.17 5.85 7.45
C ALA A 79 5.34 6.27 6.23
N GLU A 80 5.77 5.90 5.02
CA GLU A 80 5.03 6.22 3.78
C GLU A 80 3.65 5.56 3.72
N ILE A 81 3.54 4.30 4.14
CA ILE A 81 2.25 3.59 4.12
C ILE A 81 1.38 3.93 5.33
N ALA A 82 1.97 4.25 6.48
CA ALA A 82 1.23 4.59 7.71
C ALA A 82 0.32 5.82 7.54
N ILE A 83 0.70 6.76 6.67
CA ILE A 83 -0.06 7.99 6.41
C ILE A 83 -1.19 7.83 5.39
N ILE A 84 -1.46 6.62 4.86
CA ILE A 84 -2.51 6.37 3.85
C ILE A 84 -3.89 6.89 4.28
N ASN A 85 -4.20 6.85 5.57
CA ASN A 85 -5.48 7.32 6.12
C ASN A 85 -5.58 8.84 6.28
N ALA A 86 -4.47 9.56 6.17
CA ALA A 86 -4.48 11.03 6.14
C ALA A 86 -5.08 11.57 4.84
N TYR A 87 -5.12 10.75 3.78
CA TYR A 87 -5.62 11.13 2.47
C TYR A 87 -7.02 10.58 2.21
N LYS A 88 -7.88 11.40 1.59
CA LYS A 88 -9.23 10.99 1.18
C LYS A 88 -9.33 10.61 -0.30
N SER A 89 -8.52 11.24 -1.16
CA SER A 89 -8.51 10.92 -2.60
C SER A 89 -7.87 9.55 -2.85
N PRO A 90 -8.47 8.69 -3.69
CA PRO A 90 -7.90 7.38 -4.00
C PRO A 90 -6.55 7.50 -4.70
N ARG A 91 -6.33 8.55 -5.51
CA ARG A 91 -5.04 8.86 -6.12
C ARG A 91 -3.96 9.16 -5.08
N ASP A 92 -4.27 10.00 -4.09
CA ASP A 92 -3.29 10.35 -3.05
C ASP A 92 -2.98 9.13 -2.14
N LYS A 93 -3.96 8.24 -1.92
CA LYS A 93 -3.73 6.94 -1.25
C LYS A 93 -2.83 6.03 -2.07
N MET A 94 -3.08 5.92 -3.37
CA MET A 94 -2.21 5.16 -4.28
C MET A 94 -0.78 5.70 -4.28
N ALA A 95 -0.60 7.03 -4.21
CA ALA A 95 0.72 7.63 -4.11
C ALA A 95 1.47 7.21 -2.83
N CYS A 96 0.78 6.94 -1.72
CA CYS A 96 1.42 6.40 -0.51
C CYS A 96 1.97 4.97 -0.74
N ILE A 97 1.22 4.15 -1.49
CA ILE A 97 1.66 2.81 -1.89
C ILE A 97 2.90 2.89 -2.78
N VAL A 98 2.87 3.76 -3.80
CA VAL A 98 4.00 3.96 -4.71
C VAL A 98 5.25 4.38 -3.93
N ARG A 99 5.16 5.42 -3.09
CA ARG A 99 6.31 5.90 -2.30
C ARG A 99 6.85 4.83 -1.34
N CYS A 100 5.98 4.03 -0.71
CA CYS A 100 6.40 2.89 0.10
C CYS A 100 7.21 1.88 -0.72
N CYS A 101 6.70 1.48 -1.89
CA CYS A 101 7.37 0.50 -2.75
C CYS A 101 8.69 1.03 -3.34
N GLU A 102 8.72 2.28 -3.83
CA GLU A 102 9.94 2.92 -4.34
C GLU A 102 10.99 3.10 -3.23
N THR A 103 10.55 3.39 -1.99
CA THR A 103 11.47 3.43 -0.83
C THR A 103 12.11 2.07 -0.59
N ILE A 104 11.33 0.99 -0.63
CA ILE A 104 11.86 -0.37 -0.49
C ILE A 104 12.84 -0.70 -1.63
N GLU A 105 12.47 -0.41 -2.88
CA GLU A 105 13.32 -0.65 -4.04
C GLU A 105 14.66 0.08 -3.91
N ASN A 106 14.65 1.37 -3.55
CA ASN A 106 15.86 2.15 -3.37
C ASN A 106 16.77 1.57 -2.29
N LEU A 107 16.21 1.13 -1.16
CA LEU A 107 16.97 0.49 -0.09
C LEU A 107 17.58 -0.86 -0.54
N ILE A 108 16.87 -1.61 -1.37
CA ILE A 108 17.37 -2.86 -1.95
C ILE A 108 18.51 -2.58 -2.94
N ILE A 109 18.36 -1.61 -3.83
CA ILE A 109 19.38 -1.20 -4.80
C ILE A 109 20.68 -0.80 -4.08
N LEU A 110 20.57 0.02 -3.03
CA LEU A 110 21.69 0.43 -2.18
C LEU A 110 22.38 -0.77 -1.52
N ALA A 111 21.62 -1.72 -0.98
CA ALA A 111 22.15 -2.89 -0.30
C ALA A 111 22.69 -3.98 -1.25
N ALA A 112 22.20 -4.05 -2.48
CA ALA A 112 22.58 -5.06 -3.45
C ALA A 112 23.86 -4.73 -4.23
N GLU A 113 24.31 -3.46 -4.18
CA GLU A 113 25.31 -2.90 -5.11
C GLU A 113 24.97 -3.18 -6.59
N ARG A 114 23.68 -3.33 -6.89
CA ARG A 114 23.14 -3.60 -8.22
C ARG A 114 22.38 -2.38 -8.72
N GLY A 115 22.30 -2.23 -10.04
CA GLY A 115 21.54 -1.14 -10.67
C GLY A 115 20.03 -1.34 -10.71
N SER A 116 19.49 -2.45 -10.19
CA SER A 116 18.06 -2.75 -10.18
C SER A 116 17.69 -3.77 -9.09
N ALA A 117 16.43 -3.72 -8.64
CA ALA A 117 15.81 -4.73 -7.78
C ALA A 117 14.79 -5.56 -8.57
N SER A 118 14.69 -6.85 -8.29
CA SER A 118 13.63 -7.70 -8.88
C SER A 118 12.38 -7.73 -7.99
N ALA A 119 11.24 -8.12 -8.56
CA ALA A 119 10.01 -8.32 -7.78
C ALA A 119 10.18 -9.35 -6.64
N ASP A 120 11.02 -10.37 -6.85
CA ASP A 120 11.33 -11.41 -5.87
C ASP A 120 12.21 -10.88 -4.72
N ASP A 121 13.00 -9.83 -4.96
CA ASP A 121 13.74 -9.12 -3.90
C ASP A 121 12.80 -8.23 -3.08
N ILE A 122 11.82 -7.58 -3.75
CA ILE A 122 10.95 -6.56 -3.14
C ILE A 122 9.81 -7.19 -2.34
N THR A 123 9.12 -8.19 -2.89
CA THR A 123 7.87 -8.74 -2.33
C THR A 123 8.03 -9.17 -0.87
N PRO A 124 9.08 -9.93 -0.47
CA PRO A 124 9.26 -10.31 0.93
C PRO A 124 9.43 -9.14 1.89
N VAL A 125 10.15 -8.10 1.46
CA VAL A 125 10.36 -6.88 2.24
C VAL A 125 9.06 -6.10 2.37
N LEU A 126 8.31 -5.96 1.27
CA LEU A 126 7.00 -5.31 1.26
C LEU A 126 6.01 -6.01 2.20
N VAL A 127 5.93 -7.34 2.17
CA VAL A 127 5.10 -8.12 3.10
C VAL A 127 5.47 -7.80 4.55
N TYR A 128 6.76 -7.82 4.89
CA TYR A 128 7.21 -7.52 6.25
C TYR A 128 6.91 -6.08 6.65
N VAL A 129 7.15 -5.11 5.78
CA VAL A 129 6.85 -3.69 6.00
C VAL A 129 5.37 -3.49 6.27
N LEU A 130 4.47 -4.13 5.51
CA LEU A 130 3.03 -4.02 5.73
C LEU A 130 2.59 -4.63 7.06
N ILE A 131 3.19 -5.75 7.45
CA ILE A 131 2.91 -6.38 8.75
C ILE A 131 3.35 -5.47 9.91
N GLN A 132 4.57 -4.91 9.83
CA GLN A 132 5.10 -4.06 10.89
C GLN A 132 4.43 -2.69 10.95
N ALA A 133 4.13 -2.07 9.80
CA ALA A 133 3.43 -0.79 9.75
C ALA A 133 1.96 -0.91 10.18
N ASN A 134 1.32 -2.04 9.87
CA ASN A 134 -0.08 -2.37 10.17
C ASN A 134 -1.04 -1.17 10.03
N PRO A 135 -1.10 -0.52 8.84
CA PRO A 135 -1.92 0.67 8.65
C PRO A 135 -3.39 0.36 8.93
N LEU A 136 -4.07 1.26 9.65
CA LEU A 136 -5.48 1.10 9.96
C LEU A 136 -6.31 1.01 8.68
N VAL A 137 -7.41 0.25 8.72
CA VAL A 137 -8.38 0.20 7.62
C VAL A 137 -7.77 -0.22 6.27
N LEU A 138 -6.74 -1.07 6.29
CA LEU A 138 -5.98 -1.42 5.09
C LEU A 138 -6.85 -2.09 4.02
N LEU A 139 -7.78 -2.97 4.40
CA LEU A 139 -8.60 -3.70 3.42
C LEU A 139 -9.58 -2.76 2.72
N SER A 140 -10.24 -1.87 3.47
CA SER A 140 -11.15 -0.92 2.83
C SER A 140 -10.42 0.15 2.03
N ASN A 141 -9.20 0.55 2.42
CA ASN A 141 -8.34 1.40 1.57
C ASN A 141 -8.06 0.74 0.20
N VAL A 142 -7.72 -0.55 0.20
CA VAL A 142 -7.46 -1.29 -1.04
C VAL A 142 -8.72 -1.42 -1.89
N GLN A 143 -9.84 -1.80 -1.29
CA GLN A 143 -11.13 -1.87 -1.99
C GLN A 143 -11.52 -0.52 -2.59
N TYR A 144 -11.28 0.57 -1.86
CA TYR A 144 -11.57 1.92 -2.29
C TYR A 144 -10.72 2.36 -3.48
N ILE A 145 -9.40 2.13 -3.45
CA ILE A 145 -8.52 2.41 -4.61
C ILE A 145 -8.94 1.58 -5.82
N ALA A 146 -9.25 0.29 -5.61
CA ALA A 146 -9.73 -0.59 -6.68
C ALA A 146 -11.03 -0.07 -7.32
N ALA A 147 -11.98 0.40 -6.52
CA ALA A 147 -13.26 0.88 -7.01
C ALA A 147 -13.16 2.22 -7.75
N PHE A 148 -12.31 3.15 -7.28
CA PHE A 148 -12.33 4.55 -7.74
C PHE A 148 -11.11 4.97 -8.56
N TYR A 149 -10.03 4.18 -8.60
CA TYR A 149 -8.79 4.56 -9.28
C TYR A 149 -8.17 3.45 -10.16
N ALA A 150 -8.66 2.19 -10.09
CA ALA A 150 -8.08 1.09 -10.86
C ALA A 150 -8.01 1.35 -12.38
N ASN A 151 -9.04 1.99 -12.96
CA ASN A 151 -9.09 2.32 -14.38
C ASN A 151 -8.12 3.44 -14.80
N GLN A 152 -7.39 4.03 -13.86
CA GLN A 152 -6.37 5.06 -14.12
C GLN A 152 -4.95 4.55 -13.82
N LEU A 153 -4.81 3.32 -13.30
CA LEU A 153 -3.52 2.72 -13.02
C LEU A 153 -2.85 2.32 -14.34
N GLU A 154 -1.71 2.93 -14.63
CA GLU A 154 -0.92 2.66 -15.83
C GLU A 154 0.57 2.62 -15.48
N GLY A 155 1.34 1.89 -16.30
CA GLY A 155 2.81 1.79 -16.16
C GLY A 155 3.24 1.38 -14.75
N ILE A 156 4.05 2.23 -14.11
CA ILE A 156 4.64 1.96 -12.81
C ILE A 156 3.60 1.90 -11.68
N GLU A 157 2.52 2.69 -11.74
CA GLU A 157 1.45 2.64 -10.73
C GLU A 157 0.75 1.28 -10.76
N ALA A 158 0.45 0.75 -11.96
CA ALA A 158 -0.17 -0.57 -12.12
C ALA A 158 0.75 -1.71 -11.65
N TYR A 159 2.06 -1.61 -11.90
CA TYR A 159 3.05 -2.55 -11.39
C TYR A 159 3.07 -2.56 -9.86
N TRP A 160 3.20 -1.39 -9.22
CA TRP A 160 3.22 -1.31 -7.76
C TRP A 160 1.91 -1.74 -7.12
N TRP A 161 0.78 -1.44 -7.75
CA TRP A 161 -0.52 -1.93 -7.31
C TRP A 161 -0.59 -3.47 -7.31
N THR A 162 -0.05 -4.11 -8.35
CA THR A 162 0.02 -5.57 -8.46
C THR A 162 0.91 -6.16 -7.36
N GLN A 163 2.09 -5.58 -7.13
CA GLN A 163 2.99 -6.03 -6.06
C GLN A 163 2.36 -5.86 -4.67
N PHE A 164 1.71 -4.73 -4.42
CA PHE A 164 1.06 -4.42 -3.15
C PHE A 164 -0.11 -5.36 -2.85
N THR A 165 -1.00 -5.58 -3.82
CA THR A 165 -2.13 -6.50 -3.65
C THR A 165 -1.67 -7.94 -3.52
N GLY A 166 -0.63 -8.35 -4.26
CA GLY A 166 0.02 -9.66 -4.08
C GLY A 166 0.59 -9.85 -2.67
N ALA A 167 1.30 -8.86 -2.14
CA ALA A 167 1.81 -8.87 -0.77
C ALA A 167 0.68 -8.98 0.26
N LEU A 168 -0.43 -8.27 0.05
CA LEU A 168 -1.60 -8.34 0.94
C LEU A 168 -2.26 -9.72 0.94
N GLU A 169 -2.41 -10.36 -0.23
CA GLU A 169 -2.91 -11.74 -0.33
C GLU A 169 -1.96 -12.75 0.33
N PHE A 170 -0.65 -12.52 0.22
CA PHE A 170 0.33 -13.31 0.95
C PHE A 170 0.17 -13.19 2.47
N ILE A 171 -0.04 -11.98 3.00
CA ILE A 171 -0.31 -11.76 4.44
C ILE A 171 -1.57 -12.51 4.87
N LYS A 172 -2.66 -12.45 4.10
CA LYS A 172 -3.88 -13.23 4.40
C LYS A 172 -3.61 -14.73 4.45
N THR A 173 -2.76 -15.22 3.55
CA THR A 173 -2.34 -16.63 3.50
C THR A 173 -1.43 -17.01 4.69
N LEU A 174 -0.59 -16.09 5.16
CA LEU A 174 0.19 -16.31 6.38
C LEU A 174 -0.73 -16.44 7.59
N LEU A 175 -1.67 -15.51 7.75
CA LEU A 175 -2.61 -15.49 8.86
C LEU A 175 -3.47 -16.76 8.90
N SER A 176 -3.92 -17.28 7.76
CA SER A 176 -4.72 -18.51 7.73
C SER A 176 -3.94 -19.77 8.12
N ARG A 177 -2.61 -19.74 8.07
CA ARG A 177 -1.74 -20.87 8.47
C ARG A 177 -1.30 -20.80 9.92
N THR A 178 -1.38 -19.62 10.55
CA THR A 178 -1.02 -19.39 11.96
C THR A 178 -2.23 -19.26 12.89
N SER A 179 -3.45 -19.40 12.36
CA SER A 179 -4.72 -19.33 13.11
C SER A 179 -5.13 -20.67 13.72
#